data_AF-G8Y2D2-F1
#
_entry.id   AF-G8Y2D2-F1
#
_cell.length_a   1.000
_cell.length_b   1.000
_cell.length_c   1.000
_cell.angle_alpha   90.00
_cell.angle_beta   90.00
_cell.angle_gamma   90.00
#
_symmetry.space_group_name_H-M   'P 1'
#
loop_
_entity.id
_entity.type
_entity.pdbx_description
1 polymer ?
#
loop_
_entity_poly.entity_id
_entity_poly.type
_entity_poly.pdbx_seq_one_letter_code
_entity_poly.pdbx_strand_id
1 'polypeptide(L)'
;MVNPKQSKSKNTRFSYKDRHELKSKEIKKSLTHRATLRRKYFKMLENEGLSSNTGEAKEIERPSGDHDLGDDSSSEKTEHEDSTDHEAREKSDVKQTKKALPYIERAKKVKELKEKRRQEKLKQIREHIKASENKTIQRQKEKEILAQRTKRGQPLMGPRINNLLDKIRKDMK
;
A
#
# COMPACT_ATOMS: atom_id res chain seq x y z
N MET A 1 17.79 -18.80 -26.74
CA MET A 1 16.77 -18.41 -25.73
C MET A 1 17.39 -18.56 -24.35
N VAL A 2 17.73 -17.45 -23.67
CA VAL A 2 18.32 -17.49 -22.32
C VAL A 2 17.48 -16.59 -21.42
N ASN A 3 16.85 -17.18 -20.41
CA ASN A 3 16.05 -16.49 -19.40
C ASN A 3 16.95 -15.92 -18.31
N PRO A 4 17.06 -14.58 -18.14
CA PRO A 4 17.65 -14.03 -16.93
C PRO A 4 16.57 -13.96 -15.85
N LYS A 5 16.55 -14.96 -14.96
CA LYS A 5 15.85 -14.85 -13.67
C LYS A 5 16.50 -13.73 -12.87
N GLN A 6 15.86 -12.57 -12.82
CA GLN A 6 16.31 -11.47 -11.96
C GLN A 6 16.11 -11.86 -10.50
N SER A 7 17.22 -11.96 -9.78
CA SER A 7 17.29 -12.07 -8.33
C SER A 7 16.67 -10.83 -7.70
N LYS A 8 15.50 -11.00 -7.10
CA LYS A 8 14.94 -9.99 -6.19
C LYS A 8 15.80 -9.99 -4.93
N SER A 9 16.80 -9.10 -4.87
CA SER A 9 17.49 -8.80 -3.63
C SER A 9 16.48 -8.18 -2.66
N LYS A 10 15.96 -9.02 -1.76
CA LYS A 10 15.15 -8.59 -0.61
C LYS A 10 16.09 -7.91 0.38
N ASN A 11 16.43 -6.67 0.08
CA ASN A 11 17.20 -5.83 0.98
C ASN A 11 16.22 -5.24 2.00
N THR A 12 16.02 -5.93 3.12
CA THR A 12 15.52 -5.32 4.36
C THR A 12 16.02 -6.17 5.52
N ARG A 13 17.17 -5.78 6.07
CA ARG A 13 17.49 -6.11 7.46
C ARG A 13 16.47 -5.35 8.33
N PHE A 14 15.27 -5.92 8.48
CA PHE A 14 14.31 -5.45 9.46
C PHE A 14 15.00 -5.46 10.81
N SER A 15 15.11 -4.28 11.42
CA SER A 15 15.60 -4.11 12.77
C SER A 15 14.89 -5.13 13.66
N TYR A 16 15.64 -5.87 14.47
CA TYR A 16 15.09 -6.96 15.28
C TYR A 16 13.97 -6.47 16.21
N LYS A 17 13.99 -5.18 16.57
CA LYS A 17 12.98 -4.48 17.37
C LYS A 17 11.61 -4.39 16.68
N ASP A 18 11.57 -4.27 15.35
CA ASP A 18 10.31 -4.13 14.59
C ASP A 18 9.69 -5.48 14.19
N ARG A 19 10.40 -6.60 14.39
CA ARG A 19 9.89 -7.93 14.02
C ARG A 19 8.66 -8.32 14.84
N HIS A 20 8.64 -7.96 16.12
CA HIS A 20 7.50 -8.24 16.99
C HIS A 20 6.27 -7.48 16.50
N GLU A 21 6.39 -6.18 16.26
CA GLU A 21 5.28 -5.37 15.75
C GLU A 21 4.80 -5.80 14.37
N LEU A 22 5.71 -6.15 13.46
CA LEU A 22 5.37 -6.65 12.12
C LEU A 22 4.58 -7.96 12.22
N LYS A 23 5.02 -8.89 13.08
CA LYS A 23 4.29 -10.13 13.36
C LYS A 23 2.93 -9.84 14.00
N SER A 24 2.84 -8.94 14.98
CA SER A 24 1.56 -8.56 15.59
C SER A 24 0.61 -7.93 14.55
N LYS A 25 1.11 -7.09 13.65
CA LYS A 25 0.33 -6.51 12.53
C LYS A 25 -0.15 -7.61 11.57
N GLU A 26 0.71 -8.58 11.25
CA GLU A 26 0.35 -9.71 10.40
C GLU A 26 -0.69 -10.63 11.04
N ILE A 27 -0.57 -10.93 12.34
CA ILE A 27 -1.54 -11.72 13.11
C ILE A 27 -2.89 -11.00 13.17
N LYS A 28 -2.91 -9.69 13.46
CA LYS A 28 -4.15 -8.89 13.44
C LYS A 28 -4.81 -8.92 12.06
N LYS A 29 -4.00 -8.81 10.99
CA LYS A 29 -4.48 -8.89 9.60
C LYS A 29 -5.06 -10.27 9.26
N SER A 30 -4.42 -11.36 9.69
CA SER A 30 -4.91 -12.71 9.43
C SER A 30 -6.20 -13.02 10.22
N LEU A 31 -6.29 -12.56 11.47
CA LEU A 31 -7.49 -12.71 12.31
C LEU A 31 -8.69 -11.95 11.74
N THR A 32 -8.51 -10.68 11.36
CA THR A 32 -9.56 -9.86 10.75
C THR A 32 -10.03 -10.44 9.41
N HIS A 33 -9.10 -10.93 8.59
CA HIS A 33 -9.42 -11.63 7.35
C HIS A 33 -10.24 -12.91 7.62
N ARG A 34 -9.81 -13.75 8.56
CA ARG A 34 -10.54 -14.97 8.96
C ARG A 34 -11.95 -14.66 9.47
N ALA A 35 -12.10 -13.65 10.32
CA ALA A 35 -13.42 -13.23 10.82
C ALA A 35 -14.33 -12.72 9.68
N THR A 36 -13.75 -12.02 8.70
CA THR A 36 -14.50 -11.54 7.53
C THR A 36 -14.93 -12.68 6.61
N LEU A 37 -14.05 -13.67 6.37
CA LEU A 37 -14.40 -14.88 5.63
C LEU A 37 -15.50 -15.68 6.32
N ARG A 38 -15.40 -15.88 7.64
CA ARG A 38 -16.46 -16.53 8.42
C ARG A 38 -17.79 -15.81 8.27
N ARG A 39 -17.82 -14.49 8.48
CA ARG A 39 -19.05 -13.69 8.29
C ARG A 39 -19.62 -13.81 6.88
N LYS A 40 -18.76 -13.77 5.85
CA LYS A 40 -19.19 -13.94 4.45
C LYS A 40 -19.76 -15.33 4.22
N TYR A 41 -19.12 -16.37 4.74
CA TYR A 41 -19.56 -17.75 4.61
C TYR A 41 -20.93 -17.97 5.28
N PHE A 42 -21.11 -17.51 6.52
CA PHE A 42 -22.40 -17.60 7.20
C PHE A 42 -23.52 -16.86 6.44
N LYS A 43 -23.24 -15.70 5.84
CA LYS A 43 -24.20 -15.00 4.98
C LYS A 43 -24.56 -15.79 3.70
N MET A 44 -23.60 -16.49 3.10
CA MET A 44 -23.89 -17.35 1.95
C MET A 44 -24.76 -18.54 2.35
N LEU A 45 -24.46 -19.19 3.48
CA LEU A 45 -25.27 -20.28 4.02
C LEU A 45 -26.71 -19.85 4.38
N GLU A 46 -26.87 -18.66 4.96
CA GLU A 46 -28.18 -18.06 5.26
C GLU A 46 -28.98 -17.81 3.97
N ASN A 47 -28.33 -17.26 2.94
CA ASN A 47 -28.97 -16.98 1.65
C ASN A 47 -29.33 -18.26 0.87
N GLU A 48 -28.59 -19.35 1.06
CA GLU A 48 -28.85 -20.65 0.43
C GLU A 48 -29.88 -21.49 1.21
N GLY A 49 -30.43 -20.98 2.31
CA GLY A 49 -31.44 -21.67 3.13
C GLY A 49 -30.91 -22.90 3.88
N LEU A 50 -29.58 -23.10 3.89
CA LEU A 50 -28.91 -24.24 4.52
C LEU A 50 -28.66 -24.03 6.02
N SER A 51 -29.04 -22.89 6.60
CA SER A 51 -28.88 -22.59 8.02
C SER A 51 -29.97 -23.23 8.91
N SER A 52 -30.46 -24.42 8.56
CA SER A 52 -31.46 -25.15 9.33
C SER A 52 -30.81 -26.39 9.96
N ASN A 53 -30.64 -26.33 11.28
CA ASN A 53 -30.43 -27.46 12.20
C ASN A 53 -29.07 -28.18 12.17
N THR A 54 -28.08 -27.60 12.87
CA THR A 54 -27.19 -28.40 13.75
C THR A 54 -27.18 -27.77 15.14
N GLY A 55 -28.36 -27.84 15.77
CA GLY A 55 -28.60 -27.50 17.17
C GLY A 55 -28.72 -28.73 18.08
N GLU A 56 -28.20 -29.90 17.68
CA GLU A 56 -28.21 -31.10 18.53
C GLU A 56 -26.86 -31.83 18.47
N ALA A 57 -25.96 -31.42 19.35
CA ALA A 57 -24.92 -32.27 19.95
C ALA A 57 -24.50 -31.62 21.28
N LYS A 58 -25.40 -31.69 22.26
CA LYS A 58 -25.02 -31.66 23.68
C LYS A 58 -24.50 -33.06 24.05
N GLU A 59 -23.47 -33.06 24.88
CA GLU A 59 -22.91 -34.17 25.67
C GLU A 59 -22.18 -35.32 24.94
N ILE A 60 -20.84 -35.23 24.91
CA ILE A 60 -19.96 -36.34 25.32
C ILE A 60 -18.83 -35.75 26.18
N GLU A 61 -18.52 -36.52 27.22
CA GLU A 61 -17.80 -36.24 28.46
C GLU A 61 -16.37 -35.68 28.35
N ARG A 62 -16.00 -34.92 29.37
CA ARG A 62 -14.60 -34.63 29.73
C ARG A 62 -14.00 -35.87 30.43
N PRO A 63 -12.80 -36.35 30.09
CA PRO A 63 -11.94 -36.99 31.07
C PRO A 63 -11.05 -35.93 31.73
N SER A 64 -11.11 -35.94 33.05
CA SER A 64 -10.21 -35.34 34.04
C SER A 64 -8.75 -35.17 33.57
N GLY A 65 -8.22 -33.96 33.73
CA GLY A 65 -6.82 -33.63 33.51
C GLY A 65 -6.50 -32.36 34.30
N ASP A 66 -6.07 -32.61 35.53
CA ASP A 66 -5.54 -31.71 36.54
C ASP A 66 -4.52 -30.69 36.02
N HIS A 67 -4.56 -29.48 36.61
CA HIS A 67 -3.66 -28.32 36.57
C HIS A 67 -4.41 -27.02 36.22
N ASP A 68 -4.25 -25.89 36.91
CA ASP A 68 -3.66 -25.50 38.18
C ASP A 68 -3.92 -23.98 38.24
N LEU A 69 -4.52 -23.56 39.35
CA LEU A 69 -4.49 -22.24 40.01
C LEU A 69 -4.32 -20.97 39.13
N GLY A 70 -5.36 -20.14 39.05
CA GLY A 70 -5.36 -18.85 39.76
C GLY A 70 -5.29 -17.72 38.70
N ASP A 71 -5.81 -16.52 38.86
CA ASP A 71 -6.26 -15.75 40.01
C ASP A 71 -6.89 -14.46 39.44
N ASP A 72 -7.88 -13.92 40.14
CA ASP A 72 -8.35 -12.52 40.23
C ASP A 72 -8.16 -11.56 39.03
N SER A 73 -9.20 -11.18 38.30
CA SER A 73 -10.05 -10.02 38.59
C SER A 73 -9.32 -8.73 39.01
N SER A 74 -9.07 -7.83 38.06
CA SER A 74 -9.25 -6.39 38.32
C SER A 74 -9.67 -5.69 37.03
N SER A 75 -10.91 -5.20 37.03
CA SER A 75 -11.40 -4.25 36.03
C SER A 75 -10.67 -2.92 36.21
N GLU A 76 -9.99 -2.45 35.17
CA GLU A 76 -9.60 -1.05 35.10
C GLU A 76 -10.10 -0.47 33.78
N LYS A 77 -11.16 0.31 33.96
CA LYS A 77 -11.86 1.09 32.96
C LYS A 77 -10.99 2.32 32.68
N THR A 78 -10.07 2.24 31.73
CA THR A 78 -9.31 3.41 31.26
C THR A 78 -9.95 3.96 30.00
N GLU A 79 -10.33 5.21 30.11
CA GLU A 79 -11.08 5.99 29.15
C GLU A 79 -10.28 6.19 27.87
N HIS A 80 -10.95 5.98 26.74
CA HIS A 80 -10.40 6.23 25.42
C HIS A 80 -10.45 7.75 25.17
N GLU A 81 -9.39 8.47 25.56
CA GLU A 81 -9.09 9.79 25.02
C GLU A 81 -8.64 9.61 23.56
N ASP A 82 -9.59 9.70 22.63
CA ASP A 82 -9.31 9.87 21.20
C ASP A 82 -9.01 11.34 20.93
N SER A 83 -7.75 11.71 21.15
CA SER A 83 -7.16 12.99 20.81
C SER A 83 -7.21 13.18 19.29
N THR A 84 -8.35 13.67 18.82
CA THR A 84 -8.54 14.14 17.47
C THR A 84 -7.82 15.48 17.34
N ASP A 85 -6.71 15.48 16.59
CA ASP A 85 -6.00 16.69 16.16
C ASP A 85 -6.98 17.64 15.46
N HIS A 86 -7.45 18.61 16.23
CA HIS A 86 -8.17 19.78 15.78
C HIS A 86 -7.15 20.83 15.33
N GLU A 87 -6.75 20.80 14.05
CA GLU A 87 -6.13 21.97 13.43
C GLU A 87 -7.05 22.63 12.40
N ALA A 88 -7.36 23.89 12.72
CA ALA A 88 -7.80 24.99 11.87
C ALA A 88 -9.13 24.83 11.11
N ARG A 89 -10.21 25.09 11.85
CA ARG A 89 -11.42 25.76 11.34
C ARG A 89 -11.07 27.19 10.91
N GLU A 90 -11.02 27.46 9.61
CA GLU A 90 -11.45 28.76 9.08
C GLU A 90 -12.78 28.56 8.37
N LYS A 91 -13.85 28.95 9.08
CA LYS A 91 -15.21 28.99 8.56
C LYS A 91 -15.40 30.27 7.78
N SER A 92 -15.29 30.22 6.46
CA SER A 92 -15.97 31.20 5.61
C SER A 92 -17.43 30.74 5.44
N ASP A 93 -18.29 31.23 6.33
CA ASP A 93 -19.74 31.11 6.27
C ASP A 93 -20.29 31.83 5.04
N VAL A 94 -20.42 31.12 3.92
CA VAL A 94 -21.31 31.52 2.82
C VAL A 94 -22.23 30.34 2.52
N LYS A 95 -23.21 30.13 3.40
CA LYS A 95 -24.32 29.20 3.19
C LYS A 95 -25.26 29.74 2.11
N GLN A 96 -24.83 29.69 0.86
CA GLN A 96 -25.78 29.73 -0.25
C GLN A 96 -26.59 28.44 -0.20
N THR A 97 -27.88 28.57 0.10
CA THR A 97 -28.90 27.52 0.08
C THR A 97 -29.14 27.03 -1.34
N LYS A 98 -28.13 26.39 -1.95
CA LYS A 98 -28.29 25.69 -3.23
C LYS A 98 -29.11 24.44 -2.93
N LYS A 99 -30.30 24.37 -3.54
CA LYS A 99 -31.19 23.19 -3.47
C LYS A 99 -30.33 21.95 -3.70
N ALA A 100 -30.34 21.04 -2.74
CA ALA A 100 -29.53 19.83 -2.82
C ALA A 100 -29.97 19.04 -4.06
N LEU A 101 -29.03 18.76 -4.97
CA LEU A 101 -29.31 18.06 -6.23
C LEU A 101 -30.07 16.75 -5.97
N PRO A 102 -30.97 16.34 -6.86
CA PRO A 102 -31.72 15.10 -6.70
C PRO A 102 -30.76 13.92 -6.51
N TYR A 103 -31.16 12.95 -5.67
CA TYR A 103 -30.30 11.83 -5.23
C TYR A 103 -29.64 11.09 -6.38
N ILE A 104 -30.38 10.88 -7.48
CA ILE A 104 -29.91 10.22 -8.69
C ILE A 104 -28.73 10.99 -9.33
N GLU A 105 -28.80 12.31 -9.40
CA GLU A 105 -27.72 13.14 -9.95
C GLU A 105 -26.49 13.15 -9.05
N ARG A 106 -26.68 13.16 -7.72
CA ARG A 106 -25.58 13.02 -6.76
C ARG A 106 -24.84 11.70 -6.92
N ALA A 107 -25.58 10.60 -7.06
CA ALA A 107 -24.98 9.28 -7.27
C ALA A 107 -24.14 9.22 -8.57
N LYS A 108 -24.66 9.81 -9.67
CA LYS A 108 -23.92 9.92 -10.94
C LYS A 108 -22.63 10.74 -10.78
N LYS A 109 -22.71 11.92 -10.16
CA LYS A 109 -21.53 12.77 -9.92
C LYS A 109 -20.46 12.08 -9.06
N VAL A 110 -20.86 11.37 -8.01
CA VAL A 110 -19.91 10.60 -7.19
C VAL A 110 -19.25 9.48 -8.00
N LYS A 111 -19.99 8.80 -8.87
CA LYS A 111 -19.45 7.76 -9.76
C LYS A 111 -18.43 8.35 -10.74
N GLU A 112 -18.75 9.47 -11.38
CA GLU A 112 -17.84 10.19 -12.28
C GLU A 112 -16.57 10.66 -11.58
N LEU A 113 -16.68 11.22 -10.37
CA LEU A 113 -15.52 11.64 -9.59
C LEU A 113 -14.62 10.45 -9.22
N LYS A 114 -15.21 9.32 -8.84
CA LYS A 114 -14.46 8.08 -8.56
C LYS A 114 -13.74 7.57 -9.81
N GLU A 115 -14.40 7.64 -10.96
CA GLU A 115 -13.82 7.21 -12.23
C GLU A 115 -12.68 8.14 -12.67
N LYS A 116 -12.87 9.47 -12.61
CA LYS A 116 -11.82 10.46 -12.88
C LYS A 116 -10.60 10.25 -11.98
N ARG A 117 -10.80 10.11 -10.67
CA ARG A 117 -9.71 9.81 -9.72
C ARG A 117 -8.99 8.50 -10.08
N ARG A 118 -9.70 7.48 -10.55
CA ARG A 118 -9.09 6.22 -11.01
C ARG A 118 -8.26 6.44 -12.28
N GLN A 119 -8.79 7.20 -13.24
CA GLN A 119 -8.09 7.53 -14.48
C GLN A 119 -6.83 8.36 -14.24
N GLU A 120 -6.91 9.38 -13.36
CA GLU A 120 -5.76 10.20 -12.97
C GLU A 120 -4.66 9.36 -12.32
N LYS A 121 -5.01 8.47 -11.39
CA LYS A 121 -4.03 7.53 -10.80
C LYS A 121 -3.37 6.66 -11.85
N LEU A 122 -4.14 6.12 -12.80
CA LEU A 122 -3.58 5.32 -13.89
C LEU A 122 -2.67 6.14 -14.81
N LYS A 123 -3.01 7.41 -15.08
CA LYS A 123 -2.17 8.33 -15.84
C LYS A 123 -0.86 8.61 -15.11
N GLN A 124 -0.90 8.95 -13.82
CA GLN A 124 0.29 9.17 -12.99
C GLN A 124 1.21 7.95 -12.96
N ILE A 125 0.64 6.73 -12.83
CA ILE A 125 1.42 5.49 -12.86
C ILE A 125 2.08 5.30 -14.23
N ARG A 126 1.35 5.52 -15.33
CA ARG A 126 1.89 5.41 -16.69
C ARG A 126 2.99 6.43 -16.95
N GLU A 127 2.80 7.67 -16.52
CA GLU A 127 3.81 8.73 -16.64
C GLU A 127 5.06 8.41 -15.84
N HIS A 128 4.92 7.90 -14.61
CA HIS A 128 6.04 7.48 -13.79
C HIS A 128 6.84 6.34 -14.42
N ILE A 129 6.16 5.33 -14.96
CA ILE A 129 6.79 4.21 -15.67
C ILE A 129 7.57 4.73 -16.89
N LYS A 130 6.92 5.54 -17.74
CA LYS A 130 7.55 6.14 -18.93
C LYS A 130 8.76 7.00 -18.57
N ALA A 131 8.66 7.80 -17.51
CA ALA A 131 9.77 8.63 -17.03
C ALA A 131 10.96 7.76 -16.57
N SER A 132 10.68 6.65 -15.89
CA SER A 132 11.71 5.69 -15.49
C SER A 132 12.36 5.01 -16.71
N GLU A 133 11.56 4.54 -17.67
CA GLU A 133 12.05 3.92 -18.91
C GLU A 133 12.93 4.90 -19.70
N ASN A 134 12.47 6.12 -19.90
CA ASN A 134 13.25 7.16 -20.59
C ASN A 134 14.58 7.43 -19.90
N LYS A 135 14.61 7.49 -18.56
CA LYS A 135 15.86 7.64 -17.79
C LYS A 135 16.80 6.45 -17.99
N THR A 136 16.27 5.23 -18.03
CA THR A 136 17.11 4.04 -18.29
C THR A 136 17.69 4.04 -19.71
N ILE A 137 16.88 4.42 -20.71
CA ILE A 137 17.31 4.53 -22.10
C ILE A 137 18.38 5.61 -22.25
N GLN A 138 18.20 6.77 -21.61
CA GLN A 138 19.19 7.85 -21.59
C GLN A 138 20.52 7.37 -21.00
N ARG A 139 20.49 6.72 -19.83
CA ARG A 139 21.70 6.17 -19.19
C ARG A 139 22.42 5.15 -20.08
N GLN A 140 21.68 4.31 -20.80
CA GLN A 140 22.27 3.33 -21.71
C GLN A 140 22.95 4.03 -22.89
N LYS A 141 22.27 4.99 -23.53
CA LYS A 141 22.86 5.79 -24.61
C LYS A 141 24.10 6.55 -24.17
N GLU A 142 24.05 7.21 -23.01
CA GLU A 142 25.20 7.91 -22.44
C GLU A 142 26.36 6.96 -22.14
N LYS A 143 26.06 5.77 -21.60
CA LYS A 143 27.06 4.73 -21.35
C LYS A 143 27.72 4.27 -22.65
N GLU A 144 26.94 4.03 -23.70
CA GLU A 144 27.45 3.64 -25.03
C GLU A 144 28.37 4.72 -25.62
N ILE A 145 27.94 5.98 -25.58
CA ILE A 145 28.73 7.12 -26.05
C ILE A 145 30.05 7.22 -25.28
N LEU A 146 30.03 7.09 -23.95
CA LEU A 146 31.23 7.19 -23.10
C LEU A 146 32.15 5.97 -23.16
N ALA A 147 31.62 4.82 -23.61
CA ALA A 147 32.36 3.58 -23.79
C ALA A 147 33.14 3.54 -25.12
N GLN A 148 32.86 4.46 -26.05
CA GLN A 148 33.59 4.54 -27.33
C GLN A 148 35.09 4.77 -27.09
N ARG A 149 35.91 4.10 -27.91
CA ARG A 149 37.38 4.16 -27.86
C ARG A 149 37.94 4.51 -29.23
N THR A 150 39.12 5.12 -29.24
CA THR A 150 39.88 5.41 -30.45
C THR A 150 40.55 4.14 -31.00
N LYS A 151 41.11 4.22 -32.22
CA LYS A 151 41.84 3.10 -32.86
C LYS A 151 42.96 2.52 -31.98
N ARG A 152 43.59 3.35 -31.13
CA ARG A 152 44.65 2.96 -30.20
C ARG A 152 44.13 2.48 -28.83
N GLY A 153 42.81 2.39 -28.64
CA GLY A 153 42.18 1.92 -27.40
C GLY A 153 42.00 2.96 -26.31
N GLN A 154 42.42 4.22 -26.53
CA GLN A 154 42.16 5.33 -25.61
C GLN A 154 40.66 5.67 -25.61
N PRO A 155 40.07 6.09 -24.47
CA PRO A 155 38.69 6.54 -24.47
C PRO A 155 38.49 7.74 -25.40
N LEU A 156 37.39 7.77 -26.14
CA LEU A 156 37.06 8.92 -26.98
C LEU A 156 36.74 10.12 -26.07
N MET A 157 37.59 11.15 -26.12
CA MET A 157 37.53 12.25 -25.15
C MET A 157 36.44 13.28 -25.46
N GLY A 158 36.01 13.45 -26.72
CA GLY A 158 35.02 14.46 -27.11
C GLY A 158 33.75 14.48 -26.24
N PRO A 159 33.03 13.36 -26.08
CA PRO A 159 31.85 13.31 -25.21
C PRO A 159 32.14 13.64 -23.75
N ARG A 160 33.31 13.23 -23.24
CA ARG A 160 33.72 13.50 -21.85
C ARG A 160 34.05 14.97 -21.64
N ILE A 161 34.70 15.60 -22.62
CA ILE A 161 35.01 17.03 -22.62
C ILE A 161 33.71 17.84 -22.62
N ASN A 162 32.73 17.50 -23.47
CA ASN A 162 31.45 18.21 -23.50
C ASN A 162 30.72 18.13 -22.14
N ASN A 163 30.67 16.94 -21.53
CA ASN A 163 30.11 16.77 -20.18
C ASN A 163 30.82 17.62 -19.13
N LEU A 164 32.13 17.84 -19.26
CA LEU A 164 32.89 18.70 -18.36
C LEU A 164 32.56 20.18 -18.60
N LEU A 165 32.52 20.61 -19.86
CA LEU A 165 32.18 21.98 -20.23
C LEU A 165 30.76 22.35 -19.78
N ASP A 166 29.79 21.44 -19.92
CA ASP A 166 28.42 21.68 -19.49
C ASP A 166 28.30 21.79 -17.96
N LYS A 167 29.10 21.04 -17.20
CA LYS A 167 29.19 21.19 -15.74
C LYS A 167 29.77 22.55 -15.36
N ILE A 168 30.88 22.96 -15.99
CA ILE A 168 31.48 24.27 -15.75
C ILE A 168 30.47 25.38 -16.06
N ARG A 169 29.77 25.30 -17.21
CA ARG A 169 28.72 26.28 -17.57
C ARG A 169 27.56 26.32 -16.59
N LYS A 170 27.21 25.19 -15.98
CA LYS A 170 26.15 25.10 -14.97
C LYS A 170 26.58 25.70 -13.64
N ASP A 171 27.84 25.50 -13.25
CA ASP A 171 28.40 26.04 -12.01
C ASP A 171 28.67 27.55 -12.09
N MET A 172 28.85 28.08 -13.31
CA MET A 172 28.99 29.52 -13.57
C MET A 172 27.66 30.30 -13.63
N LYS A 173 26.52 29.61 -13.58
CA LYS A 173 25.18 30.21 -13.57
C LYS A 173 24.58 30.20 -12.17
#